data_AF-A0A537E2F9-F1
#
_entry.id   AF-A0A537E2F9-F1
#
_cell.length_a   1.000
_cell.length_b   1.000
_cell.length_c   1.000
_cell.angle_alpha   90.00
_cell.angle_beta   90.00
_cell.angle_gamma   90.00
#
_symmetry.space_group_name_H-M   'P 1'
#
loop_
_entity.id
_entity.type
_entity.pdbx_description
1 polymer ?
#
loop_
_entity_poly.entity_id
_entity_poly.type
_entity_poly.pdbx_seq_one_letter_code
_entity_poly.pdbx_strand_id
1 'polypeptide(L)'
;MSQAPAQAKPPAPEKGKSQAPAPAKPKQKKRRMRSELYEISGSATKLRNRKCPRCGSVMASHKQPTERWVCGACSFTDYAPK
;
A
#
# COMPACT_ATOMS: atom_id res chain seq x y z
N MET A 1 51.28 53.89 22.28
CA MET A 1 50.12 54.68 22.76
C MET A 1 49.03 54.55 21.71
N SER A 2 48.01 53.74 21.99
CA SER A 2 46.67 54.25 22.34
C SER A 2 45.90 54.54 21.03
N GLN A 3 45.00 53.68 20.54
CA GLN A 3 43.80 53.21 21.23
C GLN A 3 43.15 52.00 20.57
N ALA A 4 42.34 51.35 21.40
CA ALA A 4 41.60 50.11 21.28
C ALA A 4 40.29 50.25 20.43
N PRO A 5 39.50 49.16 20.27
CA PRO A 5 38.57 48.92 19.16
C PRO A 5 37.11 49.32 19.42
N ALA A 6 36.33 49.54 18.36
CA ALA A 6 34.89 49.78 18.44
C ALA A 6 34.08 48.55 17.97
N GLN A 7 33.31 48.04 18.94
CA GLN A 7 32.24 47.03 18.90
C GLN A 7 31.04 47.61 18.08
N ALA A 8 29.94 46.97 17.68
CA ALA A 8 29.22 45.76 18.05
C ALA A 8 28.15 45.46 16.95
N LYS A 9 27.66 44.21 16.90
CA LYS A 9 26.46 43.67 16.19
C LYS A 9 25.12 44.30 16.69
N PRO A 10 23.91 43.84 16.25
CA PRO A 10 23.22 43.72 14.94
C PRO A 10 21.79 44.38 15.01
N PRO A 11 20.82 44.20 14.07
CA PRO A 11 19.95 42.99 14.03
C PRO A 11 19.42 42.55 12.63
N ALA A 12 18.98 41.29 12.57
CA ALA A 12 18.17 40.64 11.51
C ALA A 12 16.79 41.34 11.32
N PRO A 13 15.88 41.00 10.36
CA PRO A 13 15.68 39.75 9.58
C PRO A 13 15.46 40.04 8.06
N GLU A 14 15.32 39.08 7.15
CA GLU A 14 14.00 38.55 6.73
C GLU A 14 14.17 37.11 6.25
N LYS A 15 13.75 36.19 7.11
CA LYS A 15 13.58 34.79 6.76
C LYS A 15 12.40 34.71 5.80
N GLY A 16 12.66 34.56 4.50
CA GLY A 16 11.68 34.08 3.53
C GLY A 16 11.20 32.69 3.95
N LYS A 17 10.06 32.66 4.65
CA LYS A 17 9.36 31.46 5.09
C LYS A 17 8.14 31.24 4.20
N SER A 18 8.37 30.92 2.93
CA SER A 18 7.33 30.34 2.06
C SER A 18 7.34 28.84 2.30
N GLN A 19 6.50 28.40 3.22
CA GLN A 19 6.38 27.00 3.64
C GLN A 19 5.84 26.18 2.46
N ALA A 20 6.68 25.31 1.89
CA ALA A 20 6.21 24.23 1.04
C ALA A 20 5.38 23.24 1.90
N PRO A 21 4.18 22.81 1.46
CA PRO A 21 3.38 21.87 2.22
C PRO A 21 4.11 20.52 2.32
N ALA A 22 4.22 20.03 3.56
CA ALA A 22 4.88 18.77 3.88
C ALA A 22 4.29 17.60 3.06
N PRO A 23 5.12 16.67 2.54
CA PRO A 23 4.63 15.53 1.78
C PRO A 23 3.80 14.61 2.68
N ALA A 24 2.55 14.39 2.30
CA ALA A 24 1.65 13.46 2.96
C ALA A 24 2.28 12.06 3.01
N LYS A 25 2.55 11.56 4.22
CA LYS A 25 3.09 10.21 4.42
C LYS A 25 2.13 9.17 3.79
N PRO A 26 2.61 8.26 2.93
CA PRO A 26 1.75 7.25 2.32
C PRO A 26 1.18 6.34 3.41
N LYS A 27 -0.16 6.29 3.51
CA LYS A 27 -0.87 5.40 4.44
C LYS A 27 -0.45 3.96 4.17
N GLN A 28 0.14 3.30 5.17
CA GLN A 28 0.62 1.93 5.04
C GLN A 28 -0.55 1.01 4.66
N LYS A 29 -0.45 0.36 3.49
CA LYS A 29 -1.47 -0.54 2.98
C LYS A 29 -1.48 -1.79 3.86
N LYS A 30 -2.56 -2.00 4.61
CA LYS A 30 -2.73 -3.16 5.49
C LYS A 30 -2.55 -4.44 4.67
N ARG A 31 -1.64 -5.32 5.09
CA ARG A 31 -1.43 -6.62 4.42
C ARG A 31 -2.67 -7.48 4.68
N ARG A 32 -3.37 -7.87 3.62
CA ARG A 32 -4.48 -8.83 3.73
C ARG A 32 -3.93 -10.20 4.10
N MET A 33 -4.48 -10.81 5.13
CA MET A 33 -4.05 -12.13 5.59
C MET A 33 -4.77 -13.23 4.82
N ARG A 34 -4.12 -14.39 4.66
CA ARG A 34 -4.71 -15.54 3.94
C ARG A 34 -5.91 -16.14 4.66
N SER A 35 -6.04 -15.91 5.96
CA SER A 35 -7.19 -16.28 6.78
C SER A 35 -8.50 -15.60 6.35
N GLU A 36 -8.44 -14.39 5.80
CA GLU A 36 -9.63 -13.65 5.31
C GLU A 36 -10.35 -14.37 4.16
N LEU A 37 -9.69 -15.33 3.51
CA LEU A 37 -10.23 -16.07 2.38
C LEU A 37 -11.14 -17.24 2.80
N TYR A 38 -11.09 -17.61 4.08
CA TYR A 38 -11.84 -18.72 4.63
C TYR A 38 -12.91 -18.20 5.57
N GLU A 39 -14.16 -18.60 5.32
CA GLU A 39 -15.26 -18.41 6.26
C GLU A 39 -15.39 -19.64 7.14
N ILE A 40 -15.45 -19.41 8.44
CA ILE A 40 -15.67 -20.46 9.43
C ILE A 40 -17.12 -20.32 9.88
N SER A 41 -17.99 -21.18 9.39
CA SER A 41 -19.38 -21.29 9.86
C SER A 41 -19.50 -22.53 10.73
N GLY A 42 -19.33 -22.36 12.04
CA GLY A 42 -19.37 -23.46 13.01
C GLY A 42 -18.33 -24.55 12.72
N SER A 43 -18.79 -25.74 12.33
CA SER A 43 -17.96 -26.91 12.01
C SER A 43 -17.44 -26.94 10.56
N ALA A 44 -17.91 -26.05 9.68
CA ALA A 44 -17.53 -26.05 8.27
C ALA A 44 -16.64 -24.85 7.91
N THR A 45 -15.50 -25.11 7.29
CA THR A 45 -14.63 -24.09 6.70
C THR A 45 -14.90 -23.98 5.19
N LYS A 46 -15.54 -22.89 4.77
CA LYS A 46 -15.83 -22.62 3.36
C LYS A 46 -14.78 -21.66 2.79
N LEU A 47 -14.19 -22.03 1.65
CA LEU A 47 -13.29 -21.15 0.91
C LEU A 47 -14.13 -20.22 0.03
N ARG A 48 -13.93 -18.90 0.15
CA ARG A 48 -14.65 -17.90 -0.67
C ARG A 48 -14.20 -17.87 -2.13
N ASN A 49 -12.99 -18.32 -2.41
CA ASN A 49 -12.38 -18.30 -3.74
C ASN A 49 -12.52 -19.64 -4.47
N ARG A 50 -12.47 -19.61 -5.81
CA ARG A 50 -12.49 -20.81 -6.66
C ARG A 50 -11.17 -21.60 -6.56
N LYS A 51 -11.27 -22.92 -6.71
CA LYS A 51 -10.11 -23.82 -6.88
C LYS A 51 -9.75 -23.93 -8.37
N CYS A 52 -8.46 -24.02 -8.66
CA CYS A 52 -7.97 -24.18 -10.03
C CYS A 52 -8.26 -25.59 -10.56
N PRO A 53 -8.79 -25.76 -11.79
CA PRO A 53 -9.08 -27.06 -12.36
C PRO A 53 -7.81 -27.87 -12.71
N ARG A 54 -6.65 -27.22 -12.87
CA ARG A 54 -5.39 -27.89 -13.22
C ARG A 54 -4.62 -28.42 -12.02
N CYS A 55 -4.54 -27.63 -10.94
CA CYS A 55 -3.66 -27.94 -9.80
C CYS A 55 -4.34 -27.89 -8.43
N GLY A 56 -5.64 -27.60 -8.35
CA GLY A 56 -6.38 -27.54 -7.08
C GLY A 56 -6.06 -26.34 -6.17
N SER A 57 -5.08 -25.50 -6.53
CA SER A 57 -4.72 -24.30 -5.76
C SER A 57 -5.82 -23.23 -5.81
N VAL A 58 -5.85 -22.36 -4.80
CA VAL A 58 -6.82 -21.26 -4.73
C VAL A 58 -6.50 -20.19 -5.77
N MET A 59 -7.52 -19.82 -6.55
CA MET A 59 -7.40 -18.76 -7.56
C MET A 59 -7.70 -17.38 -6.95
N ALA A 60 -7.04 -16.36 -7.48
CA ALA A 60 -7.27 -14.96 -7.17
C ALA A 60 -8.32 -14.38 -8.13
N SER A 61 -9.39 -13.81 -7.58
CA SER A 61 -10.35 -13.03 -8.36
C SER A 61 -9.84 -11.61 -8.54
N HIS A 62 -9.67 -11.20 -9.79
CA HIS A 62 -9.36 -9.82 -10.16
C HIS A 62 -10.56 -9.23 -10.90
N LYS A 63 -11.17 -8.18 -10.35
CA LYS A 63 -12.37 -7.55 -10.92
C LYS A 63 -12.07 -6.48 -11.99
N GLN A 64 -10.83 -5.99 -12.05
CA GLN A 64 -10.42 -4.93 -12.97
C GLN A 64 -9.15 -5.33 -13.75
N PRO A 65 -9.01 -4.95 -15.03
CA PRO A 65 -9.99 -4.27 -15.92
C PRO A 65 -11.11 -5.18 -16.47
N THR A 66 -10.96 -6.50 -16.36
CA THR A 66 -12.00 -7.50 -16.68
C THR A 66 -12.00 -8.55 -15.57
N GLU A 67 -13.18 -9.06 -15.22
CA GLU A 67 -13.30 -10.11 -14.22
C GLU A 67 -12.59 -11.37 -14.70
N ARG A 68 -11.52 -11.74 -13.98
CA ARG A 68 -10.70 -12.92 -14.28
C ARG A 68 -10.30 -13.62 -13.01
N TRP A 69 -10.15 -14.94 -13.11
CA TRP A 69 -9.60 -15.79 -12.09
C TRP A 69 -8.20 -16.20 -12.51
N VAL A 70 -7.19 -15.86 -11.70
CA VAL A 70 -5.80 -16.23 -11.97
C VAL A 70 -5.31 -17.20 -10.90
N CYS A 71 -4.75 -18.33 -11.33
CA CYS A 71 -4.06 -19.25 -10.44
C CYS A 71 -2.60 -18.81 -10.27
N GLY A 72 -2.20 -18.53 -9.02
CA GLY A 72 -0.81 -18.15 -8.71
C GLY A 72 0.21 -19.31 -8.78
N ALA A 73 -0.25 -20.56 -8.80
CA ALA A 73 0.63 -21.73 -8.79
C ALA A 73 1.00 -22.22 -10.21
N CYS A 74 0.01 -22.31 -11.11
CA CYS A 74 0.20 -22.82 -12.47
C CYS A 74 -0.04 -21.77 -13.56
N SER A 75 -0.09 -20.48 -13.18
CA SER A 75 -0.35 -19.33 -14.07
C SER A 75 -1.59 -19.46 -14.97
N PHE A 76 -2.55 -20.34 -14.60
CA PHE A 76 -3.82 -20.47 -15.33
C PHE A 76 -4.66 -19.22 -15.17
N THR A 77 -5.18 -18.68 -16.26
CA THR A 77 -6.15 -17.58 -16.20
C THR A 77 -7.44 -18.05 -16.83
N ASP A 78 -8.52 -17.95 -16.06
CA ASP A 78 -9.88 -18.21 -16.51
C ASP A 78 -10.62 -16.87 -16.56
N TYR A 79 -11.10 -16.53 -17.75
CA TYR A 79 -11.94 -15.36 -17.96
C TYR A 79 -13.37 -15.85 -17.89
N ALA A 80 -14.05 -15.55 -16.78
CA ALA A 80 -15.46 -15.92 -16.66
C ALA A 80 -16.23 -15.26 -17.83
N PRO A 81 -17.02 -16.04 -18.60
CA PRO A 81 -17.84 -15.47 -19.66
C PRO A 81 -18.84 -14.49 -19.04
N LYS A 82 -19.03 -13.35 -19.71
CA LYS A 82 -19.91 -12.25 -19.29
C LYS A 82 -21.37 -12.66 -19.33
#